data_AF-A0A430L1U1-F1
#
_entry.id   AF-A0A430L1U1-F1
#
_cell.length_a   1.000
_cell.length_b   1.000
_cell.length_c   1.000
_cell.angle_alpha   90.00
_cell.angle_beta   90.00
_cell.angle_gamma   90.00
#
_symmetry.space_group_name_H-M   'P 1'
#
loop_
_entity.id
_entity.type
_entity.pdbx_description
1 polymer ?
#
loop_
_entity_poly.entity_id
_entity_poly.type
_entity_poly.pdbx_seq_one_letter_code
_entity_poly.pdbx_strand_id
1 'polypeptide(L)' 'MCFGATCPTCSKKSWRGCGSHVRQVLDGVPESQWCTCTPRTKIDGKEYPPAAAMQIPGLSWITGMFGGGGRKDGKQDL' A
#
# COMPACT_ATOMS: atom_id res chain seq x y z
N MET A 1 -13.03 9.02 -4.63
CA MET A 1 -13.35 9.04 -3.18
C MET A 1 -12.25 8.27 -2.45
N CYS A 2 -11.62 8.86 -1.43
CA CYS A 2 -10.57 8.16 -0.68
C CYS A 2 -11.11 7.65 0.66
N PHE A 3 -10.60 6.53 1.13
CA PHE A 3 -11.01 5.92 2.39
C PHE A 3 -9.83 5.23 3.08
N GLY A 4 -9.96 5.04 4.40
CA GLY A 4 -8.94 4.39 5.22
C GLY A 4 -8.85 2.90 4.91
N ALA A 5 -7.63 2.40 4.78
CA ALA A 5 -7.36 1.00 4.50
C ALA A 5 -6.21 0.50 5.38
N THR A 6 -6.08 -0.81 5.53
CA THR A 6 -4.90 -1.41 6.15
C THR A 6 -3.93 -1.79 5.05
N CYS A 7 -2.66 -1.39 5.19
CA CYS A 7 -1.61 -1.82 4.28
C CYS A 7 -1.41 -3.33 4.47
N PRO A 8 -1.54 -4.15 3.42
CA PRO A 8 -1.43 -5.59 3.60
C PRO A 8 0.03 -6.08 3.64
N THR A 9 1.01 -5.17 3.50
CA THR A 9 2.45 -5.46 3.61
C THR A 9 2.96 -5.22 5.03
N CYS A 10 2.60 -4.09 5.66
CA CYS A 10 3.09 -3.72 7.00
C CYS A 10 2.00 -3.69 8.08
N SER A 11 0.75 -4.02 7.73
CA SER A 11 -0.42 -4.07 8.63
C SER A 11 -0.77 -2.76 9.33
N LYS A 12 -0.17 -1.63 8.92
CA LYS A 12 -0.43 -0.28 9.44
C LYS A 12 -1.51 0.45 8.64
N LYS A 13 -2.02 1.57 9.18
CA LYS A 13 -3.04 2.40 8.53
C LYS A 13 -2.49 3.08 7.28
N SER A 14 -3.23 2.95 6.20
CA SER A 14 -2.98 3.53 4.89
C SER A 14 -4.32 4.00 4.33
N TRP A 15 -4.38 4.33 3.05
CA TRP A 15 -5.55 4.84 2.37
C TRP A 15 -5.66 4.20 1.00
N ARG A 16 -6.84 4.27 0.40
CA ARG A 16 -7.07 3.95 -1.02
C ARG A 16 -7.86 5.08 -1.67
N GLY A 17 -7.72 5.23 -2.99
CA GLY A 17 -8.38 6.28 -3.77
C GLY A 17 -7.39 7.10 -4.60
N CYS A 18 -7.77 8.34 -4.92
CA CYS A 18 -7.02 9.23 -5.81
C CYS A 18 -5.94 10.10 -5.13
N GLY A 19 -5.84 10.07 -3.79
CA GLY A 19 -4.81 10.81 -3.04
C GLY A 19 -5.22 12.21 -2.58
N SER A 20 -6.19 12.85 -3.23
CA SER A 20 -6.60 14.22 -2.89
C SER A 20 -7.24 14.39 -1.50
N HIS A 21 -7.70 13.29 -0.88
CA HIS A 21 -8.41 13.33 0.41
C HIS A 21 -7.64 12.63 1.54
N VAL A 22 -6.35 12.36 1.35
CA VAL A 22 -5.54 11.56 2.30
C VAL A 22 -5.40 12.22 3.66
N ARG A 23 -5.32 13.56 3.68
CA ARG A 23 -5.33 14.36 4.92
C ARG A 23 -6.56 14.02 5.78
N GLN A 24 -7.74 13.97 5.16
CA GLN A 24 -9.00 13.68 5.86
C GLN A 24 -9.12 12.20 6.24
N VAL A 25 -8.62 11.30 5.38
CA VAL A 25 -8.64 9.85 5.65
C VAL A 25 -7.78 9.46 6.85
N LEU A 26 -6.64 10.12 7.03
CA LEU A 26 -5.70 9.87 8.12
C LEU A 26 -5.88 10.85 9.28
N ASP A 27 -6.93 11.68 9.25
CA ASP A 27 -7.25 12.60 10.33
C ASP A 27 -7.53 11.80 11.62
N GLY A 28 -6.91 12.21 12.72
CA GLY A 28 -6.99 11.47 13.99
C GLY A 28 -6.17 10.18 14.08
N VAL A 29 -5.47 9.76 13.02
CA VAL A 29 -4.52 8.62 13.09
C VAL A 29 -3.12 9.16 13.37
N PRO A 30 -2.47 8.79 14.48
CA PRO A 30 -1.11 9.24 14.76
C PRO A 30 -0.12 8.67 13.73
N GLU A 31 0.91 9.44 13.38
CA GLU A 31 1.88 9.09 12.32
C GLU A 31 2.62 7.77 12.61
N SER A 32 2.78 7.38 13.88
CA SER A 32 3.37 6.10 14.28
C SER A 32 2.58 4.88 13.77
N GLN A 33 1.27 5.05 13.59
CA GLN A 33 0.34 4.03 13.08
C GLN A 33 0.19 4.09 11.55
N TRP A 34 0.80 5.07 10.88
CA TRP A 34 0.77 5.15 9.42
C TRP A 34 1.68 4.09 8.79
N CYS A 35 1.30 3.63 7.60
CA CYS A 35 2.08 2.72 6.78
C CYS A 35 3.49 3.30 6.52
N THR A 36 4.52 2.52 6.79
CA THR A 36 5.92 2.91 6.64
C THR A 36 6.54 2.39 5.34
N CYS A 37 5.74 1.80 4.45
CA CYS A 37 6.21 1.33 3.16
C CYS A 37 6.66 2.50 2.28
N THR A 38 7.64 2.23 1.42
CA THR A 38 8.15 3.13 0.40
C THR A 38 7.64 2.71 -0.98
N PRO A 39 7.54 3.63 -1.97
CA PRO A 39 7.76 5.08 -1.84
C PRO A 39 6.60 5.79 -1.14
N ARG A 40 6.89 6.93 -0.49
CA ARG A 40 5.87 7.81 0.09
C ARG A 40 5.21 8.63 -1.01
N THR A 41 3.94 8.98 -0.82
CA THR A 41 3.19 9.81 -1.78
C THR A 41 3.24 11.27 -1.33
N LYS A 42 3.74 12.16 -2.19
CA LYS A 42 3.77 13.60 -1.92
C LYS A 42 2.48 14.26 -2.42
N ILE A 43 1.69 14.81 -1.51
CA ILE A 43 0.40 15.46 -1.79
C ILE A 43 0.46 16.86 -1.17
N ASP A 44 0.30 17.90 -1.99
CA ASP A 44 0.36 19.31 -1.56
C ASP A 44 1.62 19.63 -0.72
N GLY A 45 2.76 19.06 -1.11
CA GLY A 45 4.04 19.27 -0.41
C GLY A 45 4.24 18.44 0.85
N LYS A 46 3.22 17.73 1.36
CA LYS A 46 3.34 16.83 2.52
C LYS A 46 3.47 15.38 2.08
N GLU A 47 4.34 14.62 2.77
CA GLU A 47 4.53 13.20 2.51
C GLU A 47 3.56 12.34 3.31
N TYR A 48 2.84 11.48 2.60
CA TYR A 48 1.88 10.54 3.14
C TYR A 48 2.30 9.10 2.84
N PRO A 49 1.80 8.11 3.61
CA PRO A 49 2.00 6.71 3.27
C PRO A 49 1.54 6.41 1.83
N PRO A 50 2.12 5.41 1.15
CA PRO A 50 1.59 4.94 -0.11
C PRO A 50 0.15 4.44 0.07
N ALA A 51 -0.63 4.49 -1.02
CA ALA A 51 -1.93 3.85 -1.06
C ALA A 51 -1.78 2.33 -0.86
N ALA A 52 -2.70 1.72 -0.11
CA ALA A 52 -2.67 0.29 0.17
C ALA A 52 -2.90 -0.48 -1.14
N ALA A 53 -1.89 -1.25 -1.57
CA ALA A 53 -1.95 -2.05 -2.78
C ALA A 53 -3.20 -2.95 -2.82
N MET A 54 -3.83 -3.06 -3.99
CA MET A 54 -4.69 -4.20 -4.30
C MET A 54 -3.75 -5.35 -4.63
N GLN A 55 -3.55 -6.26 -3.68
CA GLN A 55 -2.92 -7.53 -3.99
C GLN A 55 -3.89 -8.25 -4.92
N ILE A 56 -3.61 -8.24 -6.22
CA ILE A 56 -4.34 -9.09 -7.16
C ILE A 56 -3.69 -10.47 -7.04
N PRO A 57 -4.30 -11.41 -6.30
CA PRO A 57 -3.71 -12.72 -6.11
C PRO A 57 -3.66 -13.39 -7.50
N GLY A 58 -2.50 -13.89 -7.90
CA GLY A 58 -2.38 -14.64 -9.15
C GLY A 58 -2.16 -13.81 -10.43
N LEU A 59 -1.63 -12.58 -10.35
CA LEU A 59 -1.00 -11.90 -11.51
C LEU A 59 0.53 -11.77 -11.37
N SER A 60 1.11 -12.28 -10.28
CA SER A 60 2.57 -12.25 -10.04
C SER A 60 3.38 -13.09 -11.04
N TRP A 61 2.73 -13.98 -11.81
CA TRP A 61 3.36 -14.74 -12.89
C TRP A 61 3.49 -13.93 -14.19
N ILE A 62 2.69 -12.88 -14.40
CA ILE A 62 2.74 -12.08 -15.63
C ILE A 62 3.89 -11.06 -15.61
N THR A 63 4.27 -10.57 -14.43
CA THR A 63 5.50 -9.77 -14.25
C THR A 63 6.75 -10.53 -14.70
N GLY A 64 6.71 -11.88 -14.72
CA GLY A 64 7.81 -12.71 -15.22
C GLY A 64 7.97 -12.74 -16.75
N MET A 65 7.00 -12.26 -17.53
CA MET A 65 7.08 -12.27 -19.00
C MET A 65 7.80 -11.03 -19.59
N PHE A 66 8.16 -10.06 -18.74
CA PHE A 66 9.05 -8.94 -19.08
C PHE A 66 10.10 -8.75 -17.97
N GLY A 67 11.07 -9.68 -17.89
CA GLY A 67 12.34 -9.42 -17.20
C GLY A 67 12.51 -10.03 -15.81
N GLY A 68 12.89 -11.31 -15.78
CA GLY A 68 13.99 -11.82 -14.94
C GLY A 68 13.98 -11.62 -13.42
N GLY A 69 13.77 -12.72 -12.68
CA GLY A 69 14.58 -13.01 -11.49
C GLY A 69 13.85 -13.14 -10.14
N GLY A 70 13.36 -14.35 -9.87
CA GLY A 70 13.57 -15.08 -8.60
C GLY A 70 13.14 -14.49 -7.25
N ARG A 71 12.20 -15.20 -6.60
CA ARG A 71 12.38 -15.99 -5.35
C ARG A 71 11.30 -15.78 -4.28
N LYS A 72 10.99 -16.92 -3.64
CA LYS A 72 10.47 -17.15 -2.28
C LYS A 72 8.98 -17.02 -2.05
N ASP A 73 8.34 -17.86 -1.26
CA ASP A 73 8.51 -19.23 -0.76
C ASP A 73 7.16 -19.48 -0.06
N GLY A 74 6.73 -20.72 0.00
CA GLY A 74 5.34 -21.10 0.30
C GLY A 74 4.78 -20.62 1.64
N LYS A 75 3.44 -20.57 1.70
CA LYS A 75 2.63 -21.36 2.64
C LYS A 75 1.13 -21.10 2.39
N GLN A 76 0.45 -22.19 2.09
CA GLN A 76 -0.99 -22.36 1.97
C GLN A 76 -1.50 -22.88 3.32
N ASP A 77 -2.52 -22.26 3.91
CA ASP A 77 -3.50 -22.82 4.85
C ASP A 77 -4.53 -21.70 5.12
N LEU A 78 -5.86 -21.84 5.02
CA LEU A 78 -6.83 -22.94 4.98
C LEU A 78 -8.00 -22.53 4.07
#